data_AF-S5NND3-F1
#
_entry.id   AF-S5NND3-F1
#
_cell.length_a   1.000
_cell.length_b   1.000
_cell.length_c   1.000
_cell.angle_alpha   90.00
_cell.angle_beta   90.00
_cell.angle_gamma   90.00
#
_symmetry.space_group_name_H-M   'P 1'
#
loop_
_entity.id
_entity.type
_entity.pdbx_description
1 polymer ?
#
loop_
_entity_poly.entity_id
_entity_poly.type
_entity_poly.pdbx_seq_one_letter_code
_entity_poly.pdbx_strand_id
1 'polypeptide(L)'
;MDAIYLKLDGIEGESQTQGFEKQIKLIAYNHIPAKREPGETTETYTGAVTLTKPVDVATPELYEYYRNGKTVKEGILTLCRRDKGVMLPFIIYTLTNVRISRMSNHADAGECATETVDLVYSHIRWDIPALVSKSKTRSPLRRQKLWR
;
A
#
# COMPACT_ATOMS: atom_id res chain seq x y z
N MET A 1 10.64 -6.37 -10.79
CA MET A 1 9.67 -5.34 -10.37
C MET A 1 10.36 -4.01 -10.56
N ASP A 2 9.72 -3.08 -11.26
CA ASP A 2 10.39 -1.87 -11.74
C ASP A 2 9.96 -0.61 -10.99
N ALA A 3 8.74 -0.61 -10.44
CA ALA A 3 8.24 0.48 -9.63
C ALA A 3 7.16 -0.02 -8.66
N ILE A 4 7.02 0.69 -7.55
CA ILE A 4 5.97 0.49 -6.57
C ILE A 4 5.31 1.85 -6.35
N TYR A 5 3.98 1.89 -6.39
CA TYR A 5 3.21 3.09 -6.14
C TYR A 5 2.19 2.86 -5.03
N LEU A 6 2.00 3.88 -4.20
CA LEU A 6 0.97 3.92 -3.19
C LEU A 6 0.05 5.12 -3.46
N LYS A 7 -1.24 4.84 -3.58
CA LYS A 7 -2.29 5.84 -3.50
C LYS A 7 -2.93 5.78 -2.12
N LEU A 8 -3.09 6.91 -1.46
CA LEU A 8 -3.85 7.05 -0.22
C LEU A 8 -4.95 8.10 -0.46
N ASP A 9 -6.18 7.81 -0.07
CA ASP A 9 -7.28 8.78 -0.21
C ASP A 9 -6.97 10.08 0.55
N GLY A 10 -6.92 11.19 -0.17
CA GLY A 10 -6.66 12.51 0.40
C GLY A 10 -5.20 12.79 0.77
N ILE A 11 -4.25 11.97 0.28
CA ILE A 11 -2.81 12.24 0.38
C ILE A 11 -2.17 12.08 -1.00
N GLU A 12 -1.64 13.17 -1.56
CA GLU A 12 -1.00 13.17 -2.88
C GLU A 12 0.53 13.07 -2.75
N GLY A 13 1.16 12.23 -3.58
CA GLY A 13 2.60 12.17 -3.79
C GLY A 13 3.07 12.94 -5.03
N GLU A 14 4.34 12.78 -5.39
CA GLU A 14 4.98 13.56 -6.46
C GLU A 14 5.14 12.82 -7.80
N SER A 15 4.65 11.57 -7.92
CA SER A 15 4.84 10.77 -9.14
C SER A 15 4.25 11.46 -10.37
N GLN A 16 5.03 11.53 -11.43
CA GLN A 16 4.62 12.00 -12.77
C GLN A 16 4.48 10.84 -13.77
N THR A 17 4.56 9.59 -13.29
CA THR A 17 4.49 8.43 -14.18
C THR A 17 3.09 8.28 -14.75
N GLN A 18 2.98 8.10 -16.07
CA GLN A 18 1.68 7.91 -16.72
C GLN A 18 0.89 6.76 -16.09
N GLY A 19 -0.35 7.02 -15.66
CA GLY A 19 -1.22 6.05 -14.96
C GLY A 19 -0.97 5.91 -13.45
N PHE A 20 0.03 6.60 -12.91
CA PHE A 20 0.38 6.64 -11.49
C PHE A 20 0.69 8.07 -11.03
N GLU A 21 0.06 9.06 -11.65
CA GLU A 21 0.25 10.47 -11.34
C GLU A 21 -0.25 10.78 -9.93
N LYS A 22 0.47 11.66 -9.23
CA LYS A 22 0.17 12.09 -7.84
C LYS A 22 0.17 10.95 -6.82
N GLN A 23 0.63 9.77 -7.18
CA GLN A 23 0.84 8.67 -6.22
C GLN A 23 2.20 8.80 -5.57
N ILE A 24 2.33 8.23 -4.38
CA ILE A 24 3.59 8.15 -3.66
C ILE A 24 4.41 7.03 -4.30
N LYS A 25 5.61 7.35 -4.78
CA LYS A 25 6.54 6.34 -5.30
C LYS A 25 7.34 5.75 -4.14
N LEU A 26 7.38 4.43 -4.06
CA LEU A 26 8.08 3.73 -2.98
C LEU A 26 9.40 3.13 -3.46
N ILE A 27 10.34 3.03 -2.53
CA ILE A 27 11.62 2.33 -2.68
C ILE A 27 11.43 0.84 -2.34
N ALA A 28 10.73 0.56 -1.25
CA ALA A 28 10.50 -0.79 -0.77
C ALA A 28 9.14 -0.91 -0.06
N TYR A 29 8.65 -2.15 0.02
CA TYR A 29 7.53 -2.52 0.86
C TYR A 29 7.81 -3.88 1.51
N ASN A 30 7.29 -4.07 2.71
CA ASN A 30 7.28 -5.34 3.40
C ASN A 30 5.88 -5.56 3.97
N HIS A 31 5.21 -6.60 3.51
CA HIS A 31 3.86 -6.95 3.97
C HIS A 31 3.93 -8.13 4.93
N ILE A 32 3.57 -7.89 6.19
CA ILE A 32 3.49 -8.94 7.21
C ILE A 32 2.01 -9.21 7.47
N PRO A 33 1.45 -10.32 6.93
CA PRO A 33 0.09 -10.70 7.25
C PRO A 33 0.02 -11.08 8.73
N ALA A 34 -0.91 -10.48 9.46
CA ALA A 34 -1.20 -10.93 10.82
C ALA A 34 -1.83 -12.32 10.76
N LYS A 35 -1.31 -13.28 11.52
CA LYS A 35 -1.98 -14.56 11.72
C LYS A 35 -2.88 -14.41 12.95
N ARG A 36 -4.18 -14.66 12.80
CA ARG A 36 -5.05 -14.85 13.97
C ARG A 36 -4.62 -16.11 14.68
N GLU A 37 -4.38 -16.01 15.98
CA GLU A 37 -4.17 -17.19 16.81
C GLU A 37 -5.51 -17.77 17.28
N PRO A 38 -5.62 -19.10 17.44
CA PRO A 38 -6.82 -19.72 17.98
C PRO A 38 -7.17 -19.13 19.36
N GLY A 39 -8.39 -18.59 19.51
CA GLY A 39 -8.87 -17.99 20.77
C GLY A 39 -8.80 -16.47 20.83
N GLU A 40 -8.26 -15.81 19.81
CA GLU A 40 -8.29 -14.35 19.71
C GLU A 40 -9.71 -13.85 19.41
N THR A 41 -10.29 -13.06 20.33
CA THR A 41 -11.68 -12.57 20.25
C THR A 41 -11.82 -11.20 19.58
N THR A 42 -10.71 -10.57 19.21
CA THR A 42 -10.71 -9.26 18.56
C THR A 42 -11.22 -9.36 17.13
N GLU A 43 -12.36 -8.74 16.85
CA GLU A 43 -12.97 -8.73 15.50
C GLU A 43 -12.09 -8.00 14.47
N THR A 44 -11.21 -7.11 14.91
CA THR A 44 -10.38 -6.27 14.05
C THR A 44 -9.10 -6.99 13.65
N TYR A 45 -9.12 -7.63 12.47
CA TYR A 45 -7.89 -8.07 11.81
C TYR A 45 -7.04 -6.85 11.47
N THR A 46 -5.85 -6.74 12.06
CA THR A 46 -4.94 -5.62 11.81
C THR A 46 -3.70 -6.16 11.13
N GLY A 47 -3.68 -6.11 9.79
CA GLY A 47 -2.44 -6.40 9.06
C GLY A 47 -1.52 -5.19 9.07
N ALA A 48 -0.22 -5.42 8.87
CA ALA A 48 0.78 -4.36 8.84
C ALA A 48 1.56 -4.38 7.52
N VAL A 49 1.77 -3.20 6.95
CA VAL A 49 2.70 -2.98 5.84
C VAL A 49 3.71 -1.94 6.25
N THR A 50 4.99 -2.27 6.16
CA THR A 50 6.09 -1.31 6.29
C THR A 50 6.51 -0.85 4.91
N LEU A 51 6.63 0.46 4.73
CA LEU A 51 6.96 1.09 3.45
C LEU A 51 8.23 1.92 3.61
N THR A 52 9.03 1.99 2.56
CA THR A 52 10.16 2.93 2.46
C THR A 52 9.94 3.83 1.27
N LYS A 53 10.00 5.15 1.46
CA LYS A 53 9.84 6.15 0.41
C LYS A 53 10.90 7.26 0.54
N PRO A 54 11.23 8.00 -0.53
CA PRO A 54 11.97 9.26 -0.38
C PRO A 54 11.09 10.27 0.37
N VAL A 55 11.69 11.24 1.05
CA VAL A 55 10.95 12.41 1.55
C VAL A 55 10.43 13.18 0.34
N ASP A 56 9.12 13.44 0.30
CA ASP A 56 8.44 14.07 -0.84
C ASP A 56 7.28 14.97 -0.37
N VAL A 57 6.47 15.45 -1.32
CA VAL A 57 5.31 16.31 -1.04
C VAL A 57 4.24 15.66 -0.15
N ALA A 58 4.17 14.32 -0.07
CA ALA A 58 3.22 13.63 0.80
C ALA A 58 3.66 13.63 2.27
N THR A 59 4.95 13.86 2.54
CA THR A 59 5.53 13.75 3.89
C THR A 59 4.78 14.59 4.94
N PRO A 60 4.50 15.90 4.73
CA PRO A 60 3.79 16.70 5.73
C PRO A 60 2.39 16.16 6.07
N GLU A 61 1.62 15.73 5.07
CA GLU A 61 0.28 15.18 5.25
C GLU A 61 0.33 13.83 5.98
N LEU A 62 1.29 12.95 5.63
CA LEU A 62 1.49 11.69 6.34
C LEU A 62 1.78 11.93 7.84
N TYR A 63 2.63 12.92 8.15
CA TYR A 63 2.90 13.31 9.54
C TYR A 63 1.65 13.88 10.23
N GLU A 64 0.83 14.68 9.55
CA GLU A 64 -0.42 15.20 10.11
C GLU A 64 -1.40 14.06 10.42
N TYR A 65 -1.59 13.12 9.50
CA TYR A 65 -2.44 11.95 9.70
C TYR A 65 -1.96 11.10 10.86
N TYR A 66 -0.64 10.85 10.94
CA TYR A 66 -0.02 10.13 12.04
C TYR A 66 -0.25 10.83 13.40
N ARG A 67 0.05 12.13 13.49
CA ARG A 67 -0.08 12.92 14.73
C ARG A 67 -1.51 13.02 15.23
N ASN A 68 -2.47 13.11 14.32
CA ASN A 68 -3.88 13.23 14.66
C ASN A 68 -4.60 11.88 14.78
N GLY A 69 -3.91 10.76 14.52
CA GLY A 69 -4.53 9.44 14.48
C GLY A 69 -5.62 9.30 13.42
N LYS A 70 -5.58 10.12 12.37
CA LYS A 70 -6.56 10.11 11.28
C LYS A 70 -6.43 8.82 10.48
N THR A 71 -7.57 8.33 9.99
CA THR A 71 -7.64 7.13 9.17
C THR A 71 -7.99 7.51 7.73
N VAL A 72 -7.27 6.91 6.79
CA VAL A 72 -7.53 7.00 5.36
C VAL A 72 -8.51 5.88 4.99
N LYS A 73 -9.54 6.19 4.21
CA LYS A 73 -10.58 5.22 3.85
C LYS A 73 -10.01 4.04 3.05
N GLU A 74 -9.24 4.34 2.01
CA GLU A 74 -8.62 3.35 1.12
C GLU A 74 -7.16 3.69 0.82
N GLY A 75 -6.32 2.65 0.80
CA GLY A 75 -4.96 2.71 0.29
C GLY A 75 -4.74 1.65 -0.80
N ILE A 76 -4.15 2.02 -1.92
CA ILE A 76 -3.87 1.11 -3.04
C ILE A 76 -2.36 1.03 -3.24
N LEU A 77 -1.78 -0.12 -2.89
CA LEU A 77 -0.38 -0.44 -3.14
C LEU A 77 -0.27 -1.25 -4.43
N THR A 78 0.39 -0.69 -5.44
CA THR A 78 0.50 -1.30 -6.76
C THR A 78 1.95 -1.62 -7.09
N LEU A 79 2.21 -2.87 -7.48
CA LEU A 79 3.51 -3.33 -7.96
C LEU A 79 3.48 -3.41 -9.47
N CYS A 80 4.45 -2.75 -10.08
CA CYS A 80 4.52 -2.60 -11.52
C CYS A 80 5.73 -3.32 -12.10
N ARG A 81 5.54 -3.79 -13.33
CA ARG A 81 6.62 -4.16 -14.24
C ARG A 81 6.55 -3.26 -15.48
N ARG A 82 7.69 -2.88 -16.02
CA ARG A 82 7.79 -2.12 -17.25
C ARG A 82 7.66 -3.09 -18.42
N ASP A 83 6.74 -2.81 -19.33
CA ASP A 83 6.61 -3.51 -20.61
C ASP A 83 6.49 -2.49 -21.74
N LYS A 84 7.41 -2.55 -22.70
CA LYS A 84 7.48 -1.61 -23.85
C LYS A 84 7.35 -0.12 -23.46
N GLY A 85 7.95 0.26 -22.34
CA GLY A 85 7.92 1.64 -21.83
C GLY A 85 6.71 2.00 -20.98
N VAL A 86 5.71 1.13 -20.87
CA VAL A 86 4.51 1.34 -20.04
C VAL A 86 4.65 0.60 -18.71
N MET A 87 4.24 1.24 -17.61
CA MET A 87 4.15 0.58 -16.31
C MET A 87 2.86 -0.22 -16.21
N LEU A 88 2.98 -1.54 -16.11
CA LEU A 88 1.84 -2.45 -15.99
C LEU A 88 1.75 -3.02 -14.58
N PRO A 89 0.61 -2.87 -13.89
CA PRO A 89 0.35 -3.56 -12.63
C PRO A 89 0.43 -5.08 -12.80
N PHE A 90 1.14 -5.77 -11.91
CA PHE A 90 1.10 -7.24 -11.83
C PHE A 90 0.50 -7.74 -10.51
N ILE A 91 0.55 -6.92 -9.45
CA ILE A 91 -0.18 -7.14 -8.18
C ILE A 91 -0.71 -5.78 -7.72
N ILE A 92 -1.94 -5.78 -7.21
CA ILE A 92 -2.58 -4.63 -6.57
C ILE A 92 -3.11 -5.08 -5.22
N TYR A 93 -2.69 -4.38 -4.15
CA TYR A 93 -3.26 -4.54 -2.82
C TYR A 93 -4.19 -3.36 -2.53
N THR A 94 -5.46 -3.64 -2.29
CA THR A 94 -6.42 -2.65 -1.80
C THR A 94 -6.58 -2.82 -0.29
N LEU A 95 -6.16 -1.81 0.46
CA LEU A 95 -6.20 -1.74 1.93
C LEU A 95 -7.38 -0.85 2.35
N THR A 96 -8.17 -1.28 3.33
CA THR A 96 -9.32 -0.52 3.82
C THR A 96 -9.12 -0.09 5.27
N ASN A 97 -9.54 1.14 5.59
CA ASN A 97 -9.41 1.75 6.91
C ASN A 97 -7.94 1.79 7.35
N VAL A 98 -7.13 2.51 6.57
CA VAL A 98 -5.67 2.56 6.69
C VAL A 98 -5.27 3.66 7.66
N ARG A 99 -4.51 3.31 8.70
CA ARG A 99 -3.95 4.26 9.65
C ARG A 99 -2.44 4.17 9.64
N ILE A 100 -1.78 5.31 9.75
CA ILE A 100 -0.33 5.38 9.90
C ILE A 100 -0.02 5.07 11.37
N SER A 101 0.72 3.99 11.64
CA SER A 101 1.07 3.55 13.00
C SER A 101 2.47 4.00 13.42
N ARG A 102 3.35 4.27 12.45
CA ARG A 102 4.71 4.76 12.70
C ARG A 102 5.19 5.59 11.51
N MET A 103 5.93 6.64 11.83
CA MET A 103 6.71 7.43 10.89
C MET A 103 8.14 7.53 11.42
N SER A 104 9.14 7.36 10.54
CA SER A 104 10.55 7.54 10.88
C SER A 104 11.31 8.04 9.66
N ASN A 105 11.93 9.20 9.75
CA ASN A 105 12.74 9.80 8.69
C ASN A 105 14.23 9.64 9.00
N HIS A 106 15.03 9.38 7.97
CA HIS A 106 16.48 9.23 8.10
C HIS A 106 17.17 9.70 6.81
N ALA A 107 18.34 10.32 6.98
CA ALA A 107 19.18 10.76 5.88
C ALA A 107 20.62 10.84 6.37
N ASP A 108 21.56 10.40 5.54
CA ASP A 108 22.97 10.66 5.73
C ASP A 108 23.42 11.82 4.82
N ALA A 109 24.48 12.54 5.24
CA ALA A 109 24.98 13.67 4.48
C ALA A 109 25.46 13.23 3.09
N GLY A 110 24.84 13.77 2.04
CA GLY A 110 25.13 13.41 0.65
C GLY A 110 24.18 12.38 0.03
N GLU A 111 23.26 11.81 0.82
CA GLU A 111 22.20 10.93 0.33
C GLU A 111 20.84 11.63 0.28
N CYS A 112 19.92 11.09 -0.53
CA CYS A 112 18.53 11.55 -0.53
C CYS A 112 17.84 11.08 0.76
N ALA A 113 17.17 11.99 1.44
CA ALA A 113 16.41 11.65 2.64
C ALA A 113 15.32 10.62 2.33
N THR A 114 15.22 9.60 3.18
CA THR A 114 14.20 8.56 3.10
C THR A 114 13.39 8.52 4.37
N GLU A 115 12.19 7.95 4.28
CA GLU A 115 11.35 7.71 5.43
C GLU A 115 10.71 6.32 5.37
N THR A 116 10.54 5.75 6.55
CA THR A 116 9.84 4.51 6.81
C THR A 116 8.47 4.82 7.39
N VAL A 117 7.44 4.28 6.75
CA VAL A 117 6.03 4.46 7.11
C VAL A 117 5.42 3.11 7.38
N ASP A 118 4.91 2.89 8.59
CA ASP A 118 4.13 1.70 8.91
C ASP A 118 2.64 2.02 8.78
N LEU A 119 1.95 1.20 8.00
CA LEU A 119 0.51 1.25 7.82
C LEU A 119 -0.13 0.04 8.48
N VAL A 120 -1.17 0.31 9.25
CA VAL A 120 -2.10 -0.72 9.71
C VAL A 120 -3.44 -0.56 9.00
N TYR A 121 -4.10 -1.67 8.72
CA TYR A 121 -5.35 -1.68 7.97
C TYR A 121 -6.29 -2.77 8.48
N SER A 122 -7.59 -2.60 8.24
CA SER A 122 -8.63 -3.55 8.68
C SER A 122 -8.87 -4.70 7.70
N HIS A 123 -8.80 -4.42 6.40
CA HIS A 123 -9.05 -5.39 5.33
C HIS A 123 -8.07 -5.19 4.19
N ILE A 124 -7.75 -6.29 3.52
CA ILE A 124 -6.90 -6.32 2.33
C ILE A 124 -7.54 -7.16 1.23
N ARG A 125 -7.48 -6.67 0.00
CA ARG A 125 -7.83 -7.41 -1.22
C ARG A 125 -6.60 -7.49 -2.13
N TRP A 126 -6.40 -8.66 -2.74
CA TRP A 126 -5.36 -8.89 -3.72
C TRP A 126 -5.96 -9.05 -5.11
N ASP A 127 -5.51 -8.24 -6.06
CA ASP A 127 -5.84 -8.38 -7.47
C ASP A 127 -4.56 -8.69 -8.26
N ILE A 128 -4.56 -9.81 -8.98
CA ILE A 128 -3.46 -10.23 -9.87
C ILE A 128 -4.01 -10.24 -11.30
N PRO A 129 -3.80 -9.19 -12.11
CA PRO A 129 -4.43 -9.04 -13.43
C PRO A 129 -4.20 -10.24 -14.36
N ALA A 130 -3.03 -10.89 -14.27
CA ALA A 130 -2.73 -12.09 -15.05
C ALA A 130 -3.64 -13.30 -14.74
N LEU A 131 -4.28 -13.34 -13.57
CA LEU A 131 -5.26 -14.37 -13.22
C LEU A 131 -6.66 -14.07 -13.78
N VAL A 132 -6.96 -12.80 -14.05
CA VAL A 132 -8.25 -12.37 -14.61
C VAL A 132 -8.35 -12.73 -16.10
N SER A 133 -7.24 -12.66 -16.85
CA SER A 133 -7.24 -13.00 -18.29
C SER A 133 -7.50 -14.49 -18.58
N LYS A 134 -7.32 -15.38 -17.59
CA LYS A 134 -7.59 -16.82 -17.71
C LYS A 134 -9.00 -17.22 -17.23
N SER A 135 -9.82 -16.27 -16.78
CA SER A 135 -11.08 -16.55 -16.07
C SER A 135 -12.35 -16.17 -16.84
N LYS A 136 -12.41 -16.29 -18.17
CA LYS A 136 -13.72 -16.29 -18.88
C LYS A 136 -14.65 -17.45 -18.44
N THR A 137 -14.16 -18.36 -17.60
CA THR A 137 -14.93 -19.49 -17.03
C THR A 137 -14.79 -19.63 -15.51
N ARG A 138 -14.28 -18.63 -14.79
CA ARG A 138 -14.21 -18.70 -13.32
C ARG A 138 -14.80 -17.43 -12.72
N SER A 139 -15.88 -17.61 -11.97
CA SER A 139 -16.51 -16.62 -11.09
C SER A 139 -15.44 -15.82 -10.35
N PRO A 140 -15.67 -14.52 -10.08
CA PRO A 140 -14.68 -13.61 -9.50
C PRO A 140 -14.01 -14.30 -8.31
N LEU A 141 -12.68 -14.38 -8.36
CA LEU A 141 -11.83 -14.93 -7.30
C LEU A 141 -12.40 -14.44 -5.98
N ARG A 142 -12.90 -15.42 -5.20
CA ARG A 142 -13.67 -15.27 -3.97
C ARG A 142 -13.31 -13.96 -3.29
N ARG A 143 -14.32 -13.13 -2.98
CA ARG A 143 -14.30 -12.44 -1.69
C ARG A 143 -13.91 -13.52 -0.69
N GLN A 144 -12.69 -13.50 -0.15
CA GLN A 144 -12.45 -14.17 1.10
C GLN A 144 -13.25 -13.37 2.14
N LYS A 145 -14.57 -13.62 2.18
CA LYS A 145 -15.19 -13.95 3.45
C LYS A 145 -14.51 -15.26 3.88
N LEU A 146 -13.28 -15.17 4.37
CA LEU A 146 -12.95 -15.97 5.53
C LEU A 146 -13.98 -15.52 6.58
N TRP A 147 -14.50 -16.45 7.37
CA TRP A 147 -15.54 -16.28 8.40
C TRP A 147 -17.01 -16.51 7.97
N ARG A 148 -17.48 -17.72 8.28
CA ARG A 148 -18.50 -17.88 9.33
C ARG A 148 -17.80 -17.86 10.68
#